data_AF-A0A448WLU5-F1
#
_entry.id   AF-A0A448WLU5-F1
#
_cell.length_a   1.000
_cell.length_b   1.000
_cell.length_c   1.000
_cell.angle_alpha   90.00
_cell.angle_beta   90.00
_cell.angle_gamma   90.00
#
_symmetry.space_group_name_H-M   'P 1'
#
loop_
_entity.id
_entity.type
_entity.pdbx_description
1 polymer ?
#
loop_
_entity_poly.entity_id
_entity_poly.type
_entity_poly.pdbx_seq_one_letter_code
_entity_poly.pdbx_strand_id
1 'polypeptide(L)'
;MPDCRYQATRSILRVGEDFSGEMFSLTANCVIESGFTRLLTWQAIESTELPEAALCPGSKLPLAGEPTIVEGVTGPPDYMTESELITAMERHGIGTDASIPVHIENIVERTYVEVGRFHSNTS
;
A
#
# COMPACT_ATOMS: atom_id res chain seq x y z
N MET A 1 15.96 -18.42 -4.98
CA MET A 1 16.46 -17.37 -4.07
C MET A 1 15.66 -17.44 -2.79
N PRO A 2 16.25 -17.15 -1.62
CA PRO A 2 15.48 -17.10 -0.39
C PRO A 2 14.54 -15.88 -0.39
N ASP A 3 13.45 -16.00 0.36
CA ASP A 3 12.48 -14.93 0.55
C ASP A 3 13.10 -13.74 1.32
N CYS A 4 12.55 -12.54 1.11
CA CYS A 4 12.89 -11.40 1.95
C CYS A 4 12.32 -11.62 3.36
N ARG A 5 13.18 -11.49 4.36
CA ARG A 5 12.83 -11.64 5.77
C ARG A 5 12.95 -10.29 6.46
N TYR A 6 11.86 -9.86 7.09
CA TYR A 6 11.80 -8.62 7.85
C TYR A 6 11.00 -8.83 9.14
N GLN A 7 11.17 -7.91 10.08
CA GLN A 7 10.41 -7.86 11.34
C GLN A 7 9.51 -6.63 11.33
N ALA A 8 8.19 -6.84 11.41
CA ALA A 8 7.23 -5.78 11.65
C ALA A 8 7.03 -5.61 13.16
N THR A 9 7.28 -4.41 13.66
CA THR A 9 7.03 -4.05 15.06
C THR A 9 5.87 -3.06 15.12
N ARG A 10 4.83 -3.40 15.87
CA ARG A 10 3.65 -2.56 16.06
C ARG A 10 3.54 -2.12 17.51
N SER A 11 3.55 -0.82 17.74
CA SER A 11 3.35 -0.20 19.05
C SER A 11 2.00 0.49 19.10
N ILE A 12 1.26 0.24 20.18
CA ILE A 12 -0.05 0.84 20.42
C ILE A 12 0.14 1.96 21.44
N LEU A 13 -0.28 3.16 21.06
CA LEU A 13 -0.19 4.37 21.88
C LEU A 13 -1.58 4.75 22.36
N ARG A 14 -1.65 5.26 23.58
CA ARG A 14 -2.85 5.91 24.11
C ARG A 14 -2.55 7.39 24.32
N VAL A 15 -3.38 8.26 23.76
CA VAL A 15 -3.30 9.70 23.97
C VAL A 15 -4.53 10.13 24.78
N GLY A 16 -4.30 10.80 25.90
CA GLY A 16 -5.35 11.22 26.84
C GLY A 16 -5.24 10.52 28.20
N GLU A 17 -6.03 10.99 29.15
CA GLU A 17 -6.05 10.50 30.53
C GLU A 17 -6.88 9.21 30.65
N ASP A 18 -6.38 8.27 31.47
CA ASP A 18 -7.03 7.04 31.92
C ASP A 18 -7.61 6.13 30.80
N PHE A 19 -8.85 5.68 31.00
CA PHE A 19 -9.59 4.75 30.13
C PHE A 19 -10.36 5.45 29.00
N SER A 20 -10.41 6.79 29.02
CA SER A 20 -11.06 7.62 27.99
C SER A 20 -10.13 8.03 26.83
N GLY A 21 -8.84 7.70 26.90
CA GLY A 21 -7.88 8.05 25.86
C GLY A 21 -8.09 7.32 24.54
N GLU A 22 -7.81 8.01 23.44
CA GLU A 22 -7.86 7.45 22.08
C GLU A 22 -6.62 6.59 21.79
N MET A 23 -6.81 5.55 20.97
CA MET A 23 -5.76 4.59 20.63
C MET A 23 -5.22 4.84 19.23
N PHE A 24 -3.90 4.99 19.13
CA PHE A 24 -3.17 5.15 17.88
C PHE A 24 -2.21 3.96 17.72
N SER A 25 -1.82 3.63 16.49
CA SER A 25 -0.81 2.61 16.26
C SER A 25 0.32 3.11 15.37
N LEU A 26 1.55 2.85 15.81
CA LEU A 26 2.76 3.01 15.02
C LEU A 26 3.22 1.63 14.57
N THR A 27 3.64 1.53 13.32
CA THR A 27 4.20 0.30 12.75
C THR A 27 5.51 0.65 12.07
N ALA A 28 6.53 -0.17 12.29
CA ALA A 28 7.79 -0.06 11.57
C ALA A 28 8.30 -1.43 11.14
N ASN A 29 9.02 -1.44 10.02
CA ASN A 29 9.54 -2.66 9.41
C ASN A 29 11.06 -2.61 9.43
N CYS A 30 11.71 -3.65 9.95
CA CYS A 30 13.16 -3.78 9.93
C CYS A 30 13.56 -4.97 9.04
N VAL A 31 14.27 -4.72 7.94
CA VAL A 31 14.71 -5.78 7.03
C VAL A 31 15.89 -6.52 7.66
N ILE A 32 15.70 -7.82 7.90
CA ILE A 32 16.74 -8.70 8.46
C ILE A 32 17.59 -9.24 7.31
N GLU A 33 16.93 -9.75 6.26
CA GLU A 33 17.57 -10.28 5.06
C GLU A 33 16.76 -9.87 3.83
N SER A 34 17.42 -9.23 2.87
CA SER A 34 16.75 -8.80 1.62
C SER A 34 16.29 -9.97 0.75
N GLY A 35 16.98 -11.12 0.79
CA GLY A 35 16.66 -12.24 -0.10
C GLY A 35 16.62 -11.83 -1.57
N PHE A 36 15.56 -12.18 -2.29
CA PHE A 36 15.36 -11.83 -3.70
C PHE A 36 15.21 -10.32 -3.98
N THR A 37 14.77 -9.50 -3.01
CA THR A 37 14.55 -8.06 -3.22
C THR A 37 15.84 -7.28 -3.46
N ARG A 38 17.00 -7.91 -3.19
CA ARG A 38 18.31 -7.39 -3.60
C ARG A 38 18.43 -7.23 -5.12
N LEU A 39 17.75 -8.09 -5.89
CA LEU A 39 17.71 -7.99 -7.35
C LEU A 39 16.45 -7.29 -7.84
N LEU A 40 15.30 -7.61 -7.25
CA LEU A 40 14.02 -7.01 -7.59
C LEU A 40 13.78 -5.78 -6.69
N THR A 41 14.56 -4.71 -6.93
CA THR A 41 14.57 -3.53 -6.06
C THR A 41 13.23 -2.80 -6.00
N TRP A 42 12.38 -2.93 -7.01
CA TRP A 42 11.00 -2.40 -7.01
C TRP A 42 10.05 -3.14 -6.05
N GLN A 43 10.48 -4.27 -5.48
CA GLN A 43 9.77 -4.99 -4.42
C GLN A 43 10.49 -4.88 -3.07
N ALA A 44 11.52 -4.04 -2.95
CA ALA A 44 12.24 -3.85 -1.70
C ALA A 44 11.35 -3.19 -0.65
N ILE A 45 11.46 -3.69 0.59
CA ILE A 45 10.78 -3.12 1.74
C ILE A 45 11.69 -2.04 2.33
N GLU A 46 11.17 -0.83 2.52
CA GLU A 46 11.89 0.21 3.23
C GLU A 46 11.96 -0.11 4.72
N SER A 47 13.17 0.00 5.27
CA SER A 47 13.39 -0.15 6.70
C SER A 47 13.01 1.13 7.42
N THR A 48 12.10 1.04 8.38
CA THR A 48 11.72 2.13 9.28
C THR A 48 12.01 1.70 10.71
N GLU A 49 12.46 2.62 11.55
CA GLU A 49 12.71 2.38 12.98
C GLU A 49 11.68 3.14 13.82
N LEU A 50 11.26 2.53 14.93
CA LEU A 50 10.46 3.21 15.94
C LEU A 50 11.38 3.87 16.98
N PRO A 51 10.96 5.00 17.57
CA PRO A 51 11.64 5.55 18.74
C PRO A 51 11.73 4.48 19.85
N GLU A 52 12.88 4.38 20.53
CA GLU A 52 13.09 3.40 21.61
C GLU A 52 12.01 3.50 22.69
N ALA A 53 11.57 4.72 23.01
CA ALA A 53 10.47 4.93 23.94
C ALA A 53 9.19 4.21 23.48
N ALA A 54 8.86 4.18 22.18
CA ALA A 54 7.69 3.46 21.67
C ALA A 54 7.80 1.92 21.79
N LEU A 55 9.00 1.38 22.03
CA LEU A 55 9.23 -0.05 22.23
C LEU A 55 9.06 -0.48 23.69
N CYS A 56 9.14 0.45 24.64
CA CYS A 56 9.02 0.17 26.07
C CYS A 56 7.57 0.36 26.55
N PRO A 57 6.87 -0.70 27.01
CA PRO A 57 5.53 -0.55 27.55
C PRO A 57 5.47 0.40 28.75
N GLY A 58 4.48 1.30 28.75
CA GLY A 58 4.29 2.29 29.82
C GLY A 58 5.22 3.51 29.75
N SER A 59 6.10 3.58 28.75
CA SER A 59 6.84 4.80 28.46
C SER A 59 5.87 5.94 28.08
N LYS A 60 6.34 7.18 28.28
CA LYS A 60 5.63 8.38 27.85
C LYS A 60 6.40 8.99 26.68
N LEU A 61 5.69 9.27 25.60
CA LEU A 61 6.24 9.96 24.43
C LEU A 61 5.73 11.40 24.44
N PRO A 62 6.61 12.41 24.34
CA PRO A 62 6.16 13.78 24.12
C PRO A 62 5.51 13.89 22.75
N LEU A 63 4.41 14.63 22.67
CA LEU A 63 3.81 14.98 21.38
C LEU A 63 4.77 15.94 20.65
N ALA A 64 5.05 15.66 19.37
CA ALA A 64 5.92 16.51 18.55
C ALA A 64 5.30 17.87 18.22
N GLY A 65 3.98 18.01 18.39
CA GLY A 65 3.21 19.22 18.16
C GLY A 65 1.78 19.08 18.68
N GLU A 66 0.93 20.05 18.35
CA GLU A 66 -0.48 20.03 18.72
C GLU A 66 -1.23 18.97 17.89
N PRO A 67 -2.13 18.17 18.49
CA PRO A 67 -2.93 17.21 17.76
C PRO A 67 -3.90 17.93 16.82
N THR A 68 -3.89 17.54 15.55
CA THR A 68 -4.76 18.11 14.51
C THR A 68 -5.76 17.08 14.01
N ILE A 69 -7.00 17.51 13.77
CA ILE A 69 -7.99 16.71 13.07
C ILE A 69 -7.82 16.97 11.57
N VAL A 70 -7.56 15.91 10.80
CA VAL A 70 -7.44 15.99 9.34
C VAL A 70 -8.77 15.56 8.72
N GLU A 71 -9.38 16.46 7.96
CA GLU A 71 -10.58 16.13 7.17
C GLU A 71 -10.18 15.42 5.87
N GLY A 72 -10.92 14.38 5.51
CA GLY A 72 -10.72 13.63 4.28
C GLY A 72 -12.04 13.29 3.61
N VAL A 73 -12.02 13.16 2.29
CA VAL A 73 -13.18 12.76 1.48
C VAL A 73 -12.87 11.47 0.73
N THR A 74 -13.88 10.61 0.57
CA THR A 74 -13.74 9.42 -0.27
C THR A 74 -13.86 9.79 -1.75
N GLY A 75 -12.99 9.24 -2.59
CA GLY A 75 -13.05 9.40 -4.04
C GLY A 75 -13.84 8.27 -4.72
N PRO A 76 -14.40 8.52 -5.92
CA PRO A 76 -14.86 7.44 -6.79
C PRO A 76 -13.67 6.58 -7.26
N PRO A 77 -13.90 5.32 -7.70
CA PRO A 77 -12.85 4.51 -8.31
C PRO A 77 -12.41 5.11 -9.66
N ASP A 78 -11.13 4.91 -9.99
CA ASP A 78 -10.59 5.26 -11.30
C ASP A 78 -11.00 4.25 -12.38
N TYR A 79 -10.75 4.60 -13.64
CA TYR A 79 -10.85 3.64 -14.75
C TYR A 79 -9.88 2.46 -14.54
N MET A 80 -10.29 1.29 -15.03
CA MET A 80 -9.47 0.09 -14.92
C MET A 80 -8.16 0.23 -15.70
N THR A 81 -7.06 -0.13 -15.05
CA THR A 81 -5.79 -0.36 -15.72
C THR A 81 -5.83 -1.66 -16.54
N GLU A 82 -4.91 -1.81 -17.50
CA GLU A 82 -4.79 -3.05 -18.28
C GLU A 82 -4.57 -4.27 -17.36
N SER A 83 -3.74 -4.14 -16.33
CA SER A 83 -3.47 -5.23 -15.38
C SER A 83 -4.72 -5.63 -14.59
N GLU A 84 -5.58 -4.67 -14.21
CA GLU A 84 -6.85 -4.97 -13.55
C GLU A 84 -7.85 -5.63 -14.51
N LEU A 85 -7.87 -5.23 -15.78
CA LEU A 85 -8.69 -5.87 -16.80
C LEU A 85 -8.24 -7.31 -17.08
N ILE A 86 -6.94 -7.55 -17.20
CA ILE A 86 -6.37 -8.90 -17.32
C ILE A 86 -6.78 -9.74 -16.11
N THR A 87 -6.58 -9.23 -14.90
CA THR A 87 -6.96 -9.92 -13.65
C THR A 87 -8.45 -10.25 -13.62
N ALA A 88 -9.30 -9.33 -14.09
CA ALA A 88 -10.74 -9.54 -14.17
C ALA A 88 -11.11 -10.61 -15.20
N MET A 89 -10.48 -10.61 -16.38
CA MET A 89 -10.70 -11.60 -17.42
C MET A 89 -10.29 -13.01 -16.95
N GLU A 90 -9.12 -13.14 -16.30
CA GLU A 90 -8.66 -14.39 -15.69
C GLU A 90 -9.63 -14.91 -14.63
N ARG A 91 -10.05 -14.04 -13.70
CA ARG A 91 -10.99 -14.38 -12.63
C ARG A 91 -12.32 -14.92 -13.17
N HIS A 92 -12.78 -14.40 -14.30
CA HIS A 92 -14.03 -14.82 -14.94
C HIS A 92 -13.84 -15.93 -15.98
N GLY A 93 -12.61 -16.39 -16.22
CA GLY A 93 -12.31 -17.46 -17.15
C GLY A 93 -12.55 -17.11 -18.62
N ILE A 94 -12.47 -15.83 -18.99
CA ILE A 94 -12.62 -15.36 -20.37
C ILE A 94 -11.25 -15.01 -20.96
N GLY A 95 -11.06 -15.21 -22.27
CA GLY A 95 -9.77 -14.98 -22.93
C GLY A 95 -8.68 -15.99 -22.51
N THR A 96 -9.05 -17.21 -22.13
CA THR A 96 -8.10 -18.28 -21.81
C THR A 96 -7.26 -18.67 -23.04
N ASP A 97 -6.18 -19.43 -22.84
CA ASP A 97 -5.22 -19.79 -23.91
C ASP A 97 -4.44 -18.61 -24.49
N ALA A 98 -3.92 -17.73 -23.61
CA ALA A 98 -3.14 -16.55 -23.97
C ALA A 98 -3.85 -15.56 -24.93
N SER A 99 -5.19 -15.57 -24.97
CA SER A 99 -5.99 -14.71 -25.85
C SER A 99 -6.43 -13.38 -25.20
N ILE A 100 -6.21 -13.19 -23.89
CA ILE A 100 -6.47 -11.93 -23.18
C ILE A 100 -5.91 -10.70 -23.92
N PRO A 101 -4.62 -10.65 -24.31
CA PRO A 101 -4.05 -9.46 -24.96
C PRO A 101 -4.75 -9.16 -26.29
N VAL A 102 -5.12 -10.20 -27.04
CA VAL A 102 -5.83 -10.06 -28.33
C VAL A 102 -7.20 -9.42 -28.12
N HIS A 103 -7.95 -9.83 -27.10
CA HIS A 103 -9.26 -9.23 -26.81
C HIS A 103 -9.15 -7.77 -26.35
N ILE A 104 -8.12 -7.44 -25.56
CA ILE A 104 -7.85 -6.06 -25.14
C ILE A 104 -7.48 -5.19 -26.35
N GLU A 105 -6.58 -5.66 -27.20
CA GLU A 105 -6.18 -4.93 -28.43
C GLU A 105 -7.39 -4.68 -29.35
N ASN A 106 -8.25 -5.69 -29.54
CA ASN A 106 -9.46 -5.56 -30.36
C ASN A 106 -10.40 -4.43 -29.92
N ILE A 107 -10.60 -4.22 -28.61
CA ILE A 107 -11.49 -3.15 -28.11
C ILE A 107 -10.83 -1.77 -28.20
N VAL A 108 -9.50 -1.70 -28.16
CA VAL A 108 -8.72 -0.47 -28.39
C VAL A 108 -8.74 -0.10 -29.87
N GLU A 109 -8.44 -1.03 -30.78
CA GLU A 109 -8.44 -0.79 -32.23
C GLU A 109 -9.80 -0.36 -32.76
N ARG A 110 -10.87 -0.92 -32.20
CA ARG A 110 -12.26 -0.53 -32.53
C ARG A 110 -12.69 0.78 -31.89
N THR A 111 -11.81 1.43 -31.13
CA THR A 111 -12.08 2.71 -30.45
C THR A 111 -13.26 2.61 -29.48
N TYR A 112 -13.45 1.46 -28.82
CA TYR A 112 -14.44 1.33 -27.74
C TYR A 112 -13.89 1.85 -26.41
N VAL A 113 -12.56 1.84 -26.27
CA VAL A 113 -11.83 2.38 -25.12
C VAL A 113 -10.61 3.15 -25.61
N GLU A 114 -10.15 4.11 -24.81
CA GLU A 114 -8.92 4.85 -25.06
C GLU A 114 -7.90 4.56 -23.96
N VAL A 115 -6.63 4.45 -24.33
CA VAL A 115 -5.53 4.34 -23.35
C VAL A 115 -5.30 5.72 -22.76
N GLY A 116 -5.91 5.98 -21.60
CA GLY A 116 -5.74 7.22 -20.86
C GLY A 116 -4.26 7.43 -20.50
N ARG A 117 -3.72 8.62 -20.77
CA ARG A 117 -2.48 9.05 -20.12
C ARG A 117 -2.80 9.31 -18.64
N PHE A 118 -1.92 8.88 -17.74
CA PHE A 118 -2.02 9.12 -16.30
C PHE A 118 -2.44 10.58 -16.05
N HIS A 119 -3.66 10.78 -15.54
CA HIS A 119 -4.04 12.08 -15.00
C HIS A 119 -3.40 12.14 -13.61
N SER A 120 -2.26 12.83 -13.52
CA SER A 120 -1.78 13.30 -12.23
C SER A 120 -2.84 14.27 -11.71
N ASN A 121 -3.71 13.79 -10.82
CA ASN A 121 -4.55 14.65 -9.99
C ASN A 121 -3.62 15.51 -9.13
N THR A 122 -3.19 16.65 -9.69
CA THR A 122 -2.61 17.74 -8.93
C THR A 122 -3.79 18.62 -8.57
N SER A 123 -4.23 18.53 -7.31
CA SER A 123 -5.07 19.52 -6.65
C SER A 123 -4.29 20.04 -5.45
#